data_AF-A0A536SW46-F1
#
_entry.id   AF-A0A536SW46-F1
#
_cell.length_a   1.000
_cell.length_b   1.000
_cell.length_c   1.000
_cell.angle_alpha   90.00
_cell.angle_beta   90.00
_cell.angle_gamma   90.00
#
_symmetry.space_group_name_H-M   'P 1'
#
loop_
_entity.id
_entity.type
_entity.pdbx_description
1 polymer ?
#
loop_
_entity_poly.entity_id
_entity_poly.type
_entity_poly.pdbx_seq_one_letter_code
_entity_poly.pdbx_strand_id
1 'polypeptide(L)'
;MDMVAGRRRGNHHRHAADFELECRQHRGITATAILVADSRYFAPFSLTCVSLPFIIWAAFRFGLREVTTTTTVVCAIAVWYTLERHDLSSFGSLNESLLMLLTFISMVVVTGLALVTVIGERSRTLDELRKGHNKLESPARGHRPEPNKIDRRLLEDSGERRAAEKALRDSEERFRPRDPPAPLRVLIVEDQAADAELIIREFGHAGYRIDWRRVETESDYAAAVESLPDIILADYSVPQFGALRALEFLRARGADIPLIVVTGSLRDEAAAECIRRGAADYLLKDRLARLPEAVARALEKKGLREEQERAARALRDSERLKDAIIKSALDCVITIDHQGHIVEFNPAAESTFGFKREDILGKPMAERIIPPRLREGHLRGFAHLLATGEGPILGRRLELAAIRADGTEFPVELTVSATGSSETPLFTAYARDISERKLAEEKIRRLNRVHAVLSGINALIVRTRDRRNLFDGACRIAVEQGGFGTAWIGMLDRDSMEVTPVAWSGFGAEEIVIVGSKATARSDVPETTSAPSPAEEESEDRRRSSAAIARSSCCP
;
A
#
# COMPACT_ATOMS: atom_id res chain seq x y z
N MET A 1 -43.19 56.39 64.36
CA MET A 1 -43.64 55.18 65.06
C MET A 1 -44.08 54.21 63.99
N ASP A 2 -43.44 53.04 63.94
CA ASP A 2 -44.04 51.70 63.81
C ASP A 2 -45.32 51.56 62.96
N MET A 3 -45.53 50.55 62.14
CA MET A 3 -44.89 49.25 61.95
C MET A 3 -45.66 48.57 60.79
N VAL A 4 -44.96 47.69 60.07
CA VAL A 4 -45.36 46.32 59.69
C VAL A 4 -46.55 46.08 58.72
N ALA A 5 -46.14 45.55 57.56
CA ALA A 5 -46.64 44.37 56.80
C ALA A 5 -48.15 44.07 56.75
N GLY A 6 -48.75 43.70 55.62
CA GLY A 6 -48.27 43.37 54.29
C GLY A 6 -49.36 42.59 53.54
N ARG A 7 -49.37 42.61 52.19
CA ARG A 7 -49.91 41.53 51.35
C ARG A 7 -49.67 41.78 49.86
N ARG A 8 -49.31 40.70 49.16
CA ARG A 8 -49.18 40.54 47.71
C ARG A 8 -50.48 40.86 46.96
N ARG A 9 -50.36 41.49 45.78
CA ARG A 9 -50.78 40.97 44.45
C ARG A 9 -50.84 42.12 43.43
N GLY A 10 -50.42 41.83 42.18
CA GLY A 10 -51.00 42.48 41.00
C GLY A 10 -50.02 43.00 39.96
N ASN A 11 -49.78 42.15 38.95
CA ASN A 11 -49.70 42.49 37.52
C ASN A 11 -49.34 43.92 37.13
N HIS A 12 -48.23 44.11 36.41
CA HIS A 12 -48.17 45.05 35.28
C HIS A 12 -47.62 44.32 34.04
N HIS A 13 -48.56 43.89 33.20
CA HIS A 13 -48.34 43.60 31.79
C HIS A 13 -47.94 44.88 31.04
N ARG A 14 -47.30 44.68 29.89
CA ARG A 14 -47.11 45.61 28.74
C ARG A 14 -45.86 46.47 28.77
N HIS A 15 -44.75 45.88 28.32
CA HIS A 15 -43.89 46.45 27.28
C HIS A 15 -43.01 45.34 26.69
N ALA A 16 -43.65 44.45 25.92
CA ALA A 16 -43.02 43.50 25.03
C ALA A 16 -43.85 43.54 23.74
N ALA A 17 -43.38 44.28 22.73
CA ALA A 17 -43.96 44.22 21.37
C ALA A 17 -43.10 44.84 20.26
N ASP A 18 -42.23 45.84 20.50
CA ASP A 18 -41.73 46.68 19.39
C ASP A 18 -40.22 46.65 19.12
N PHE A 19 -39.48 45.62 19.53
CA PHE A 19 -38.03 45.55 19.22
C PHE A 19 -37.55 44.16 18.81
N GLU A 20 -38.42 43.37 18.15
CA GLU A 20 -38.11 42.03 17.66
C GLU A 20 -38.13 41.89 16.13
N LEU A 21 -37.94 42.99 15.39
CA LEU A 21 -38.07 42.94 13.93
C LEU A 21 -37.09 43.81 13.13
N GLU A 22 -35.81 43.90 13.53
CA GLU A 22 -34.77 44.40 12.60
C GLU A 22 -33.36 44.00 13.06
N CYS A 23 -32.90 42.83 12.61
CA CYS A 23 -31.48 42.50 12.33
C CYS A 23 -31.31 40.98 12.20
N ARG A 24 -31.91 40.41 11.15
CA ARG A 24 -31.62 39.06 10.66
C ARG A 24 -30.81 39.17 9.37
N GLN A 25 -29.60 39.73 9.42
CA GLN A 25 -28.64 39.63 8.32
C GLN A 25 -27.23 40.10 8.76
N HIS A 26 -26.24 39.24 8.51
CA HIS A 26 -24.79 39.40 8.70
C HIS A 26 -24.14 39.10 10.07
N ARG A 27 -23.38 38.00 10.04
CA ARG A 27 -22.08 37.74 10.69
C ARG A 27 -21.72 38.61 11.91
N GLY A 28 -21.51 37.96 13.05
CA GLY A 28 -20.66 38.55 14.08
C GLY A 28 -20.91 37.93 15.45
N ILE A 29 -19.88 37.27 15.96
CA ILE A 29 -19.74 36.91 17.35
C ILE A 29 -19.93 38.19 18.19
N THR A 30 -21.00 38.26 18.99
CA THR A 30 -21.21 39.30 20.00
C THR A 30 -22.05 38.66 21.10
N ALA A 31 -21.46 38.27 22.24
CA ALA A 31 -20.98 39.11 23.34
C ALA A 31 -21.93 38.90 24.54
N THR A 32 -21.64 37.88 25.34
CA THR A 32 -22.17 37.79 26.70
C THR A 32 -21.12 38.42 27.63
N ALA A 33 -21.09 39.75 27.64
CA ALA A 33 -20.37 40.51 28.66
C ALA A 33 -21.26 40.54 29.91
N ILE A 34 -21.01 39.65 30.86
CA ILE A 34 -21.51 39.78 32.23
C ILE A 34 -20.73 40.93 32.87
N LEU A 35 -21.44 42.03 33.15
CA LEU A 35 -20.98 43.11 34.02
C LEU A 35 -20.60 42.53 35.39
N VAL A 36 -19.30 42.55 35.72
CA VAL A 36 -18.81 42.33 37.10
C VAL A 36 -18.23 43.65 37.58
N ALA A 37 -19.09 44.41 38.24
CA ALA A 37 -18.72 45.57 39.04
C ALA A 37 -18.34 45.08 40.46
N ASP A 38 -17.07 44.71 40.66
CA ASP A 38 -16.24 45.05 41.84
C ASP A 38 -14.84 44.43 41.67
N SER A 39 -13.86 45.23 41.26
CA SER A 39 -12.65 44.78 40.57
C SER A 39 -11.36 44.95 41.38
N ARG A 40 -11.23 44.27 42.52
CA ARG A 40 -9.93 44.22 43.26
C ARG A 40 -9.40 42.84 43.65
N TYR A 41 -10.15 41.77 43.48
CA TYR A 41 -9.69 40.41 43.83
C TYR A 41 -9.71 39.38 42.67
N PHE A 42 -10.19 39.75 41.48
CA PHE A 42 -10.45 38.79 40.38
C PHE A 42 -9.70 39.06 39.06
N ALA A 43 -8.64 39.88 39.08
CA ALA A 43 -7.87 40.21 37.88
C ALA A 43 -7.33 38.99 37.08
N PRO A 44 -6.82 37.89 37.66
CA PRO A 44 -6.24 36.80 36.87
C PRO A 44 -7.29 35.93 36.15
N PHE A 45 -8.55 35.92 36.59
CA PHE A 45 -9.62 35.16 35.89
C PHE A 45 -10.07 35.83 34.59
N SER A 46 -9.87 37.15 34.45
CA SER A 46 -10.24 37.90 33.25
C SER A 46 -9.44 37.48 32.00
N LEU A 47 -8.15 37.16 32.16
CA LEU A 47 -7.28 36.67 31.08
C LEU A 47 -7.61 35.23 30.69
N THR A 48 -7.98 34.38 31.65
CA THR A 48 -8.41 33.00 31.40
C THR A 48 -9.70 32.93 30.58
N CYS A 49 -10.64 33.84 30.84
CA CYS A 49 -11.88 33.95 30.07
C CYS A 49 -11.66 34.36 28.60
N VAL A 50 -10.56 35.04 28.28
CA VAL A 50 -10.24 35.47 26.90
C VAL A 50 -9.37 34.44 26.17
N SER A 51 -8.45 33.78 26.87
CA SER A 51 -7.51 32.83 26.24
C SER A 51 -8.16 31.47 25.91
N LEU A 52 -9.07 30.98 26.74
CA LEU A 52 -9.74 29.69 26.55
C LEU A 52 -10.57 29.61 25.24
N PRO A 53 -11.43 30.59 24.90
CA PRO A 53 -12.15 30.59 23.63
C PRO A 53 -11.23 30.55 22.41
N PHE A 54 -10.05 31.18 22.50
CA PHE A 54 -9.10 31.23 21.40
C PHE A 54 -8.37 29.90 21.19
N ILE A 55 -7.99 29.23 22.29
CA ILE A 55 -7.41 27.87 22.26
C ILE A 55 -8.45 26.87 21.73
N ILE A 56 -9.70 26.99 22.19
CA ILE A 56 -10.81 26.16 21.71
C ILE A 56 -11.06 26.38 20.22
N TRP A 57 -11.14 27.65 19.77
CA TRP A 57 -11.33 27.98 18.37
C TRP A 57 -10.17 27.47 17.48
N ALA A 58 -8.92 27.66 17.91
CA ALA A 58 -7.75 27.16 17.18
C ALA A 58 -7.78 25.64 17.03
N ALA A 59 -8.20 24.92 18.07
CA ALA A 59 -8.28 23.47 18.05
C ALA A 59 -9.42 22.92 17.20
N PHE A 60 -10.55 23.60 17.13
CA PHE A 60 -11.64 23.20 16.23
C PHE A 60 -11.34 23.52 14.76
N ARG A 61 -10.50 24.52 14.48
CA ARG A 61 -10.26 25.01 13.12
C ARG A 61 -8.98 24.46 12.48
N PHE A 62 -7.95 24.19 13.28
CA PHE A 62 -6.61 23.80 12.87
C PHE A 62 -6.17 22.51 13.60
N GLY A 63 -5.18 21.81 13.04
CA GLY A 63 -4.78 20.49 13.50
C GLY A 63 -4.03 20.47 14.84
N LEU A 64 -3.47 19.29 15.15
CA LEU A 64 -2.80 19.00 16.42
C LEU A 64 -1.57 19.90 16.69
N ARG A 65 -0.87 20.33 15.64
CA ARG A 65 0.38 21.10 15.72
C ARG A 65 0.10 22.57 16.04
N GLU A 66 -1.07 23.06 15.66
CA GLU A 66 -1.46 24.46 15.79
C GLU A 66 -1.99 24.75 17.21
N VAL A 67 -2.65 23.78 17.85
CA VAL A 67 -3.11 23.89 19.25
C VAL A 67 -1.92 24.01 20.20
N THR A 68 -0.94 23.12 20.06
CA THR A 68 0.28 23.12 20.88
C THR A 68 1.08 24.42 20.73
N THR A 69 1.16 24.94 19.51
CA THR A 69 1.81 26.23 19.23
C THR A 69 1.05 27.39 19.92
N THR A 70 -0.28 27.41 19.82
CA THR A 70 -1.12 28.46 20.42
C THR A 70 -1.04 28.44 21.94
N THR A 71 -1.10 27.26 22.57
CA THR A 71 -0.93 27.08 24.01
C THR A 71 0.43 27.58 24.48
N THR A 72 1.49 27.31 23.72
CA THR A 72 2.86 27.76 24.04
C THR A 72 2.98 29.28 23.98
N VAL A 73 2.41 29.91 22.95
CA VAL A 73 2.41 31.37 22.79
C VAL A 73 1.63 32.05 23.92
N VAL A 74 0.46 31.53 24.30
CA VAL A 74 -0.34 32.06 25.42
C VAL A 74 0.42 31.95 26.74
N CYS A 75 1.11 30.83 26.98
CA CYS A 75 1.94 30.67 28.18
C CYS A 75 3.13 31.64 28.18
N ALA A 76 3.80 31.84 27.05
CA ALA A 76 4.92 32.76 26.92
C ALA A 76 4.48 34.22 27.18
N ILE A 77 3.33 34.64 26.65
CA ILE A 77 2.76 35.97 26.90
C ILE A 77 2.39 36.14 28.38
N ALA A 78 1.82 35.12 29.02
CA ALA A 78 1.50 35.17 30.44
C ALA A 78 2.75 35.32 31.31
N VAL A 79 3.81 34.55 31.03
CA VAL A 79 5.11 34.66 31.72
C VAL A 79 5.73 36.03 31.50
N TRP A 80 5.76 36.53 30.26
CA TRP A 80 6.27 37.86 29.93
C TRP A 80 5.53 38.96 30.70
N TYR A 81 4.19 38.90 30.72
CA TYR A 81 3.37 39.89 31.40
C TYR A 81 3.58 39.91 32.92
N THR A 82 3.84 38.75 33.53
CA THR A 82 4.18 38.66 34.96
C THR A 82 5.58 39.19 35.26
N LEU A 83 6.53 39.08 34.31
CA LEU A 83 7.90 39.58 34.48
C LEU A 83 8.03 41.10 34.24
N GLU A 84 7.25 41.67 33.32
CA GLU A 84 7.39 43.09 32.90
C GLU A 84 6.67 44.08 33.84
N ARG A 85 5.63 43.67 34.57
CA ARG A 85 4.93 44.57 35.51
C ARG A 85 5.76 44.77 36.78
N HIS A 86 6.37 45.95 36.89
CA HIS A 86 7.18 46.41 38.04
C HIS A 86 6.40 46.67 39.35
N ASP A 87 5.06 46.50 39.38
CA ASP A 87 4.24 46.62 40.59
C ASP A 87 3.72 45.25 41.05
N LEU A 88 4.64 44.39 41.54
CA LEU A 88 4.29 43.13 42.23
C LEU A 88 3.59 43.37 43.59
N SER A 89 3.50 44.62 44.05
CA SER A 89 2.95 45.01 45.34
C SER A 89 1.42 45.01 45.40
N SER A 90 0.71 44.92 44.26
CA SER A 90 -0.77 44.83 44.27
C SER A 90 -1.31 43.41 44.38
N PHE A 91 -0.46 42.38 44.25
CA PHE A 91 -0.82 40.97 44.29
C PHE A 91 -0.01 40.23 45.38
N GLY A 92 -0.13 40.71 46.61
CA GLY A 92 0.44 40.02 47.77
C GLY A 92 1.94 39.74 47.67
N SER A 93 2.39 38.62 48.25
CA SER A 93 3.82 38.24 48.23
C SER A 93 4.26 37.73 46.86
N LEU A 94 5.56 37.83 46.53
CA LEU A 94 6.14 37.31 45.28
C LEU A 94 5.80 35.83 45.04
N ASN A 95 5.67 35.06 46.12
CA ASN A 95 5.27 33.65 46.09
C ASN A 95 3.82 33.46 45.64
N GLU A 96 2.89 34.34 46.02
CA GLU A 96 1.49 34.26 45.59
C GLU A 96 1.34 34.57 44.10
N SER A 97 2.07 35.55 43.59
CA SER A 97 2.10 35.86 42.16
C SER A 97 2.68 34.70 41.33
N LEU A 98 3.75 34.06 41.79
CA LEU A 98 4.31 32.86 41.16
C LEU A 98 3.37 31.66 41.23
N LEU A 99 2.69 31.46 42.37
CA LEU A 99 1.72 30.38 42.53
C LEU A 99 0.50 30.58 41.62
N MET A 100 0.03 31.82 41.47
CA MET A 100 -1.04 32.16 40.52
C MET A 100 -0.62 31.92 39.07
N LEU A 101 0.60 32.33 38.68
CA LEU A 101 1.13 32.06 37.34
C LEU A 101 1.24 30.56 37.07
N LEU A 102 1.77 29.79 38.03
CA LEU A 102 1.89 28.34 37.92
C LEU A 102 0.52 27.66 37.79
N THR A 103 -0.47 28.13 38.56
CA THR A 103 -1.85 27.61 38.50
C THR A 103 -2.50 27.92 37.16
N PHE A 104 -2.29 29.13 36.63
CA PHE A 104 -2.79 29.54 35.32
C PHE A 104 -2.15 28.73 34.19
N ILE A 105 -0.83 28.59 34.17
CA ILE A 105 -0.11 27.79 33.16
C ILE A 105 -0.57 26.34 33.23
N SER A 106 -0.69 25.77 34.43
CA SER A 106 -1.16 24.39 34.63
C SER A 106 -2.57 24.19 34.07
N MET A 107 -3.49 25.13 34.33
CA MET A 107 -4.85 25.08 33.82
C MET A 107 -4.90 25.15 32.29
N VAL A 108 -4.11 26.05 31.68
CA VAL A 108 -4.03 26.21 30.22
C VAL A 108 -3.43 24.99 29.54
N VAL A 109 -2.37 24.40 30.12
CA VAL A 109 -1.70 23.20 29.60
C VAL A 109 -2.59 21.97 29.72
N VAL A 110 -3.23 21.75 30.88
CA VAL A 110 -4.15 20.63 31.08
C VAL A 110 -5.35 20.73 30.13
N THR A 111 -5.89 21.93 29.96
CA THR A 111 -7.00 22.16 29.02
C THR A 111 -6.57 21.92 27.58
N GLY A 112 -5.39 22.40 27.18
CA GLY A 112 -4.83 22.16 25.85
C GLY A 112 -4.62 20.67 25.56
N LEU A 113 -4.06 19.92 26.52
CA LEU A 113 -3.86 18.48 26.43
C LEU A 113 -5.18 17.71 26.34
N ALA A 114 -6.16 18.04 27.18
CA ALA A 114 -7.48 17.42 27.15
C ALA A 114 -8.20 17.66 25.81
N LEU A 115 -8.06 18.86 25.26
CA LEU A 115 -8.64 19.21 23.97
C LEU A 115 -7.96 18.46 22.83
N VAL A 116 -6.63 18.30 22.90
CA VAL A 116 -5.83 17.49 21.98
C VAL A 116 -6.27 16.02 21.99
N THR A 117 -6.46 15.41 23.18
CA THR A 117 -6.95 14.03 23.27
C THR A 117 -8.35 13.91 22.70
N VAL A 118 -9.28 14.80 23.07
CA VAL A 118 -10.67 14.77 22.58
C VAL A 118 -10.74 14.96 21.06
N ILE A 119 -9.93 15.86 20.48
CA ILE A 119 -9.90 16.07 19.03
C ILE A 119 -9.22 14.90 18.31
N GLY A 120 -8.14 14.36 18.86
CA GLY A 120 -7.49 13.16 18.32
C GLY A 120 -8.45 11.98 18.31
N GLU A 121 -9.19 11.78 19.41
CA GLU A 121 -10.20 10.75 19.52
C GLU A 121 -11.35 11.01 18.55
N ARG A 122 -11.88 12.24 18.48
CA ARG A 122 -12.93 12.62 17.51
C ARG A 122 -12.49 12.42 16.06
N SER A 123 -11.25 12.74 15.70
CA SER A 123 -10.74 12.53 14.33
C SER A 123 -10.64 11.03 13.99
N ARG A 124 -10.24 10.20 14.95
CA ARG A 124 -10.19 8.73 14.79
C ARG A 124 -11.60 8.16 14.69
N THR A 125 -12.52 8.59 15.56
CA THR A 125 -13.93 8.18 15.49
C THR A 125 -14.58 8.66 14.20
N LEU A 126 -14.27 9.88 13.72
CA LEU A 126 -14.76 10.36 12.42
C LEU A 126 -14.17 9.57 11.27
N ASP A 127 -12.89 9.19 11.30
CA ASP A 127 -12.29 8.34 10.27
C ASP A 127 -12.83 6.91 10.31
N GLU A 128 -13.10 6.36 11.49
CA GLU A 128 -13.77 5.07 11.66
C GLU A 128 -15.23 5.11 11.24
N LEU A 129 -15.94 6.20 11.55
CA LEU A 129 -17.31 6.44 11.07
C LEU A 129 -17.31 6.74 9.57
N ARG A 130 -16.29 7.35 8.98
CA ARG A 130 -16.19 7.61 7.54
C ARG A 130 -15.79 6.35 6.78
N LYS A 131 -14.92 5.51 7.35
CA LYS A 131 -14.64 4.15 6.86
C LYS A 131 -15.86 3.25 7.02
N GLY A 132 -16.60 3.40 8.12
CA GLY A 132 -17.86 2.71 8.39
C GLY A 132 -18.97 3.18 7.45
N HIS A 133 -19.09 4.49 7.22
CA HIS A 133 -20.03 5.11 6.29
C HIS A 133 -19.70 4.73 4.85
N ASN A 134 -18.43 4.75 4.43
CA ASN A 134 -18.02 4.21 3.13
C ASN A 134 -18.27 2.70 3.02
N LYS A 135 -18.14 1.93 4.13
CA LYS A 135 -18.50 0.50 4.21
C LYS A 135 -20.02 0.24 4.30
N LEU A 136 -20.84 1.25 4.64
CA LEU A 136 -22.30 1.20 4.73
C LEU A 136 -22.97 1.84 3.50
N GLU A 137 -22.28 2.70 2.77
CA GLU A 137 -22.66 3.21 1.45
C GLU A 137 -22.29 2.22 0.33
N SER A 138 -21.26 1.39 0.52
CA SER A 138 -20.94 0.31 -0.43
C SER A 138 -22.04 -0.76 -0.56
N PRO A 139 -22.85 -1.08 0.49
CA PRO A 139 -24.03 -1.92 0.36
C PRO A 139 -25.34 -1.12 0.15
N ALA A 140 -25.42 0.17 0.54
CA ALA A 140 -26.65 0.97 0.42
C ALA A 140 -26.85 1.67 -0.94
N ARG A 141 -25.89 1.59 -1.88
CA ARG A 141 -26.20 1.71 -3.33
C ARG A 141 -26.91 0.47 -3.89
N GLY A 142 -27.12 -0.57 -3.08
CA GLY A 142 -27.80 -1.82 -3.45
C GLY A 142 -29.33 -1.81 -3.31
N HIS A 143 -29.97 -0.71 -2.88
CA HIS A 143 -31.45 -0.59 -2.82
C HIS A 143 -31.92 0.77 -3.35
N ARG A 144 -31.63 1.06 -4.62
CA ARG A 144 -32.55 1.87 -5.43
C ARG A 144 -33.57 0.91 -6.05
N PRO A 145 -34.85 1.32 -6.22
CA PRO A 145 -35.80 0.51 -6.99
C PRO A 145 -35.15 0.16 -8.32
N GLU A 146 -35.27 -1.11 -8.73
CA GLU A 146 -34.63 -1.63 -9.93
C GLU A 146 -34.73 -0.60 -11.06
N PRO A 147 -33.61 -0.17 -11.65
CA PRO A 147 -33.66 0.65 -12.83
C PRO A 147 -34.41 -0.17 -13.87
N ASN A 148 -35.54 0.36 -14.34
CA ASN A 148 -36.34 -0.29 -15.37
C ASN A 148 -35.41 -0.65 -16.55
N LYS A 149 -35.72 -1.67 -17.36
CA LYS A 149 -34.82 -2.23 -18.40
C LYS A 149 -34.10 -1.20 -19.31
N ILE A 150 -34.61 0.02 -19.38
CA ILE A 150 -34.04 1.18 -20.08
C ILE A 150 -32.80 1.75 -19.37
N ASP A 151 -32.79 1.87 -18.04
CA ASP A 151 -31.69 2.47 -17.27
C ASP A 151 -30.47 1.56 -17.15
N ARG A 152 -30.68 0.23 -17.16
CA ARG A 152 -29.60 -0.76 -17.21
C ARG A 152 -28.84 -0.70 -18.54
N ARG A 153 -29.59 -0.55 -19.64
CA ARG A 153 -29.02 -0.30 -20.97
C ARG A 153 -28.29 1.04 -21.05
N LEU A 154 -28.75 2.10 -20.37
CA LEU A 154 -28.09 3.42 -20.37
C LEU A 154 -26.79 3.46 -19.54
N LEU A 155 -26.69 2.67 -18.47
CA LEU A 155 -25.46 2.53 -17.66
C LEU A 155 -24.42 1.64 -18.32
N GLU A 156 -24.85 0.57 -18.99
CA GLU A 156 -23.98 -0.24 -19.86
C GLU A 156 -23.52 0.59 -21.07
N ASP A 157 -24.43 1.34 -21.73
CA ASP A 157 -24.10 2.23 -22.87
C ASP A 157 -23.17 3.39 -22.48
N SER A 158 -23.24 3.92 -21.24
CA SER A 158 -22.35 5.02 -20.80
C SER A 158 -20.99 4.54 -20.29
N GLY A 159 -20.90 3.32 -19.72
CA GLY A 159 -19.65 2.65 -19.40
C GLY A 159 -18.91 2.19 -20.66
N GLU A 160 -19.64 1.59 -21.60
CA GLU A 160 -19.16 1.24 -22.93
C GLU A 160 -18.80 2.48 -23.75
N ARG A 161 -19.58 3.56 -23.72
CA ARG A 161 -19.22 4.83 -24.36
C ARG A 161 -17.97 5.47 -23.79
N ARG A 162 -17.73 5.41 -22.47
CA ARG A 162 -16.49 5.96 -21.89
C ARG A 162 -15.27 5.09 -22.17
N ALA A 163 -15.44 3.76 -22.15
CA ALA A 163 -14.39 2.84 -22.56
C ALA A 163 -14.11 2.93 -24.07
N ALA A 164 -15.15 3.11 -24.88
CA ALA A 164 -15.07 3.33 -26.32
C ALA A 164 -14.55 4.72 -26.66
N GLU A 165 -14.90 5.79 -25.94
CA GLU A 165 -14.32 7.14 -26.12
C GLU A 165 -12.85 7.13 -25.73
N LYS A 166 -12.47 6.43 -24.66
CA LYS A 166 -11.05 6.30 -24.30
C LYS A 166 -10.30 5.45 -25.33
N ALA A 167 -10.88 4.34 -25.78
CA ALA A 167 -10.30 3.50 -26.82
C ALA A 167 -10.28 4.18 -28.19
N LEU A 168 -11.26 5.03 -28.50
CA LEU A 168 -11.36 5.85 -29.70
C LEU A 168 -10.41 7.03 -29.62
N ARG A 169 -10.19 7.64 -28.46
CA ARG A 169 -9.18 8.68 -28.27
C ARG A 169 -7.78 8.10 -28.35
N ASP A 170 -7.55 6.93 -27.75
CA ASP A 170 -6.29 6.20 -27.86
C ASP A 170 -6.09 5.61 -29.27
N SER A 171 -7.16 5.37 -30.05
CA SER A 171 -7.08 4.99 -31.46
C SER A 171 -6.92 6.21 -32.36
N GLU A 172 -7.56 7.35 -32.07
CA GLU A 172 -7.43 8.65 -32.76
C GLU A 172 -6.06 9.27 -32.53
N GLU A 173 -5.41 9.04 -31.38
CA GLU A 173 -4.01 9.41 -31.18
C GLU A 173 -3.06 8.48 -31.95
N ARG A 174 -3.44 7.21 -32.18
CA ARG A 174 -2.71 6.25 -33.04
C ARG A 174 -2.97 6.44 -34.54
N PHE A 175 -4.16 6.94 -34.90
CA PHE A 175 -4.65 7.16 -36.26
C PHE A 175 -4.79 8.64 -36.61
N ARG A 176 -4.22 9.53 -35.79
CA ARG A 176 -4.10 10.94 -36.13
C ARG A 176 -3.43 10.96 -37.52
N PRO A 177 -4.10 11.49 -38.55
CA PRO A 177 -3.48 11.55 -39.86
C PRO A 177 -2.15 12.25 -39.62
N ARG A 178 -1.05 11.56 -39.95
CA ARG A 178 0.27 12.19 -40.04
C ARG A 178 0.05 13.53 -40.72
N ASP A 179 0.68 14.58 -40.19
CA ASP A 179 0.84 15.86 -40.89
C ASP A 179 0.99 15.60 -42.40
N PRO A 180 0.46 16.48 -43.29
CA PRO A 180 0.52 16.29 -44.74
C PRO A 180 1.90 15.75 -45.10
N PRO A 181 2.00 14.61 -45.82
CA PRO A 181 3.20 13.78 -45.81
C PRO A 181 4.40 14.69 -46.05
N ALA A 182 5.31 14.70 -45.08
CA ALA A 182 6.59 15.38 -45.24
C ALA A 182 7.15 15.00 -46.63
N PRO A 183 7.75 15.96 -47.35
CA PRO A 183 8.21 15.69 -48.70
C PRO A 183 9.11 14.45 -48.67
N LEU A 184 8.78 13.46 -49.51
CA LEU A 184 9.49 12.19 -49.55
C LEU A 184 10.95 12.47 -49.94
N ARG A 185 11.90 12.06 -49.09
CA ARG A 185 13.32 12.30 -49.33
C ARG A 185 13.87 11.25 -50.28
N VAL A 186 14.09 11.65 -51.53
CA VAL A 186 14.53 10.78 -52.62
C VAL A 186 15.99 11.06 -52.97
N LEU A 187 16.85 10.07 -52.80
CA LEU A 187 18.24 10.15 -53.28
C LEU A 187 18.33 9.50 -54.65
N ILE A 188 18.79 10.25 -55.65
CA ILE A 188 18.94 9.76 -57.03
C ILE A 188 20.43 9.59 -57.34
N VAL A 189 20.84 8.37 -57.67
CA VAL A 189 22.19 8.04 -58.14
C VAL A 189 22.15 7.99 -59.67
N GLU A 190 22.58 9.07 -60.32
CA GLU A 190 22.44 9.26 -61.77
C GLU A 190 23.49 10.26 -62.27
N ASP A 191 24.21 9.91 -63.34
CA ASP A 191 25.28 10.73 -63.91
C ASP A 191 24.74 11.83 -64.83
N GLN A 192 23.61 11.58 -65.49
CA GLN A 192 22.96 12.51 -66.39
C GLN A 192 21.82 13.27 -65.71
N ALA A 193 21.97 14.59 -65.60
CA ALA A 193 20.94 15.46 -65.03
C ALA A 193 19.57 15.31 -65.72
N ALA A 194 19.55 15.10 -67.04
CA ALA A 194 18.33 14.91 -67.82
C ALA A 194 17.53 13.66 -67.40
N ASP A 195 18.22 12.56 -67.09
CA ASP A 195 17.59 11.31 -66.67
C ASP A 195 17.02 11.43 -65.24
N ALA A 196 17.72 12.14 -64.36
CA ALA A 196 17.22 12.47 -63.04
C ALA A 196 15.96 13.37 -63.12
N GLU A 197 15.95 14.39 -63.98
CA GLU A 197 14.77 15.24 -64.19
C GLU A 197 13.56 14.45 -64.69
N LEU A 198 13.78 13.43 -65.51
CA LEU A 198 12.72 12.56 -66.02
C LEU A 198 12.08 11.73 -64.90
N ILE A 199 12.89 11.21 -63.97
CA ILE A 199 12.41 10.55 -62.74
C ILE A 199 11.57 11.51 -61.89
N ILE A 200 12.04 12.74 -61.69
CA ILE A 200 11.33 13.76 -60.89
C ILE A 200 9.98 14.13 -61.51
N ARG A 201 9.92 14.23 -62.84
CA ARG A 201 8.68 14.53 -63.57
C ARG A 201 7.59 13.49 -63.32
N GLU A 202 7.95 12.21 -63.26
CA GLU A 202 6.99 11.12 -62.98
C GLU A 202 6.42 11.18 -61.56
N PHE A 203 7.23 11.55 -60.56
CA PHE A 203 6.72 11.82 -59.21
C PHE A 203 5.73 12.99 -59.20
N GLY A 204 6.01 14.04 -59.97
CA GLY A 204 5.12 15.19 -60.14
C GLY A 204 3.77 14.81 -60.75
N HIS A 205 3.76 13.97 -61.78
CA HIS A 205 2.53 13.46 -62.40
C HIS A 205 1.70 12.59 -61.44
N ALA A 206 2.34 11.88 -60.51
CA ALA A 206 1.70 11.07 -59.49
C ALA A 206 1.29 11.85 -58.22
N GLY A 207 1.55 13.17 -58.17
CA GLY A 207 1.15 14.04 -57.06
C GLY A 207 2.02 13.92 -55.80
N TYR A 208 3.21 13.33 -55.89
CA TYR A 208 4.14 13.27 -54.75
C TYR A 208 4.81 14.63 -54.53
N ARG A 209 4.87 15.06 -53.28
CA ARG A 209 5.81 16.09 -52.84
C ARG A 209 7.11 15.39 -52.47
N ILE A 210 8.19 15.70 -53.16
CA ILE A 210 9.49 15.09 -52.94
C ILE A 210 10.54 16.16 -52.62
N ASP A 211 11.44 15.82 -51.71
CA ASP A 211 12.70 16.52 -51.48
C ASP A 211 13.79 15.61 -52.05
N TRP A 212 14.54 16.07 -53.03
CA TRP A 212 15.42 15.18 -53.78
C TRP A 212 16.82 15.74 -53.96
N ARG A 213 17.79 14.82 -54.02
CA ARG A 213 19.19 15.13 -54.26
C ARG A 213 19.75 14.15 -55.28
N ARG A 214 20.49 14.65 -56.26
CA ARG A 214 21.26 13.83 -57.19
C ARG A 214 22.70 13.68 -56.72
N VAL A 215 23.25 12.48 -56.88
CA VAL A 215 24.64 12.14 -56.60
C VAL A 215 25.22 11.32 -57.76
N GLU A 216 26.49 11.54 -58.05
CA GLU A 216 27.21 10.87 -59.16
C GLU A 216 28.35 10.00 -58.65
N THR A 217 28.92 10.33 -57.48
CA THR A 217 30.09 9.67 -56.92
C THR A 217 29.76 8.88 -55.66
N GLU A 218 30.57 7.85 -55.36
CA GLU A 218 30.43 7.06 -54.14
C GLU A 218 30.58 7.91 -52.87
N SER A 219 31.46 8.92 -52.90
CA SER A 219 31.68 9.84 -51.77
C SER A 219 30.43 10.69 -51.48
N ASP A 220 29.81 11.23 -52.53
CA ASP A 220 28.59 12.02 -52.39
C ASP A 220 27.40 11.17 -51.95
N TYR A 221 27.30 9.95 -52.48
CA TYR A 221 26.32 8.97 -52.04
C TYR A 221 26.50 8.61 -50.56
N ALA A 222 27.72 8.31 -50.13
CA ALA A 222 28.02 7.98 -48.74
C ALA A 222 27.60 9.12 -47.80
N ALA A 223 27.92 10.37 -48.15
CA ALA A 223 27.51 11.55 -47.37
C ALA A 223 25.99 11.76 -47.39
N ALA A 224 25.33 11.54 -48.53
CA ALA A 224 23.89 11.72 -48.66
C ALA A 224 23.10 10.65 -47.89
N VAL A 225 23.58 9.41 -47.82
CA VAL A 225 22.95 8.32 -47.06
C VAL A 225 22.92 8.60 -45.55
N GLU A 226 23.86 9.38 -45.01
CA GLU A 226 23.85 9.79 -43.59
C GLU A 226 22.63 10.63 -43.21
N SER A 227 22.05 11.34 -44.18
CA SER A 227 20.80 12.08 -43.98
C SER A 227 19.55 11.17 -43.90
N LEU A 228 19.73 9.85 -44.03
CA LEU A 228 18.69 8.82 -44.01
C LEU A 228 17.55 9.10 -45.01
N PRO A 229 17.80 9.05 -46.33
CA PRO A 229 16.74 9.19 -47.32
C PRO A 229 15.66 8.12 -47.14
N ASP A 230 14.43 8.43 -47.55
CA ASP A 230 13.31 7.51 -47.44
C ASP A 230 13.38 6.41 -48.51
N ILE A 231 13.90 6.76 -49.70
CA ILE A 231 14.14 5.85 -50.81
C ILE A 231 15.33 6.29 -51.67
N ILE A 232 16.01 5.32 -52.28
CA ILE A 232 17.09 5.55 -53.25
C ILE A 232 16.65 5.05 -54.62
N LEU A 233 16.87 5.85 -55.66
CA LEU A 233 16.71 5.47 -57.05
C LEU A 233 18.09 5.49 -57.70
N ALA A 234 18.54 4.37 -58.26
CA ALA A 234 19.89 4.28 -58.79
C ALA A 234 19.91 3.77 -60.22
N ASP A 235 20.65 4.44 -61.09
CA ASP A 235 20.92 3.91 -62.43
C ASP A 235 21.84 2.68 -62.34
N TYR A 236 21.57 1.69 -63.19
CA TYR A 236 22.31 0.44 -63.23
C TYR A 236 23.73 0.61 -63.82
N SER A 237 23.88 1.39 -64.89
CA SER A 237 25.13 1.48 -65.67
C SER A 237 25.62 2.92 -65.83
N VAL A 238 26.15 3.49 -64.75
CA VAL A 238 26.91 4.75 -64.81
C VAL A 238 28.43 4.49 -64.71
N PRO A 239 29.29 5.23 -65.42
CA PRO A 239 30.72 4.93 -65.53
C PRO A 239 31.50 4.99 -64.20
N GLN A 240 30.97 5.71 -63.20
CA GLN A 240 31.67 5.96 -61.94
C GLN A 240 31.08 5.19 -60.75
N PHE A 241 29.76 5.24 -60.53
CA PHE A 241 29.12 4.64 -59.35
C PHE A 241 27.67 4.21 -59.60
N GLY A 242 27.45 2.92 -59.88
CA GLY A 242 26.13 2.37 -60.22
C GLY A 242 25.40 1.65 -59.09
N ALA A 243 24.17 1.23 -59.37
CA ALA A 243 23.25 0.60 -58.42
C ALA A 243 23.83 -0.60 -57.63
N LEU A 244 24.67 -1.44 -58.24
CA LEU A 244 25.26 -2.60 -57.56
C LEU A 244 26.20 -2.18 -56.43
N ARG A 245 27.01 -1.13 -56.64
CA ARG A 245 27.89 -0.58 -55.60
C ARG A 245 27.10 0.12 -54.50
N ALA A 246 26.03 0.84 -54.87
CA ALA A 246 25.11 1.44 -53.91
C ALA A 246 24.44 0.41 -52.98
N LEU A 247 24.04 -0.75 -53.52
CA LEU A 247 23.51 -1.88 -52.75
C LEU A 247 24.55 -2.51 -51.83
N GLU A 248 25.77 -2.72 -52.32
CA GLU A 248 26.89 -3.21 -51.49
C GLU A 248 27.15 -2.27 -50.31
N PHE A 249 27.12 -0.96 -50.54
CA PHE A 249 27.31 0.05 -49.51
C PHE A 249 26.22 0.01 -48.43
N LEU A 250 24.93 -0.05 -48.82
CA LEU A 250 23.82 -0.15 -47.86
C LEU A 250 23.92 -1.42 -47.01
N ARG A 251 24.27 -2.54 -47.64
CA ARG A 251 24.42 -3.83 -46.96
C ARG A 251 25.58 -3.83 -45.98
N ALA A 252 26.74 -3.28 -46.37
CA ALA A 252 27.92 -3.17 -45.51
C ALA A 252 27.63 -2.31 -44.26
N ARG A 253 26.77 -1.30 -44.40
CA ARG A 253 26.41 -0.36 -43.33
C ARG A 253 25.19 -0.79 -42.51
N GLY A 254 24.48 -1.83 -42.94
CA GLY A 254 23.24 -2.31 -42.29
C GLY A 254 22.08 -1.31 -42.37
N ALA A 255 22.05 -0.44 -43.39
CA ALA A 255 21.02 0.57 -43.54
C ALA A 255 19.78 0.00 -44.26
N ASP A 256 18.62 0.01 -43.61
CA ASP A 256 17.34 -0.44 -44.21
C ASP A 256 16.67 0.69 -45.01
N ILE A 257 17.33 1.10 -46.10
CA ILE A 257 16.79 2.07 -47.05
C ILE A 257 16.45 1.33 -48.35
N PRO A 258 15.19 1.36 -48.82
CA PRO A 258 14.83 0.72 -50.07
C PRO A 258 15.55 1.39 -51.23
N LEU A 259 16.16 0.57 -52.10
CA LEU A 259 16.80 1.01 -53.32
C LEU A 259 16.09 0.39 -54.52
N ILE A 260 15.59 1.22 -55.43
CA ILE A 260 15.02 0.80 -56.71
C ILE A 260 16.04 1.06 -57.80
N VAL A 261 16.29 0.05 -58.61
CA VAL A 261 17.19 0.18 -59.76
C VAL A 261 16.40 0.68 -60.96
N VAL A 262 16.86 1.75 -61.61
CA VAL A 262 16.30 2.31 -62.84
C VAL A 262 17.30 2.07 -63.97
N THR A 263 16.90 1.68 -65.18
CA THR A 263 17.87 1.39 -66.24
C THR A 263 17.32 1.51 -67.66
N GLY A 264 18.13 1.98 -68.61
CA GLY A 264 17.74 2.13 -70.02
C GLY A 264 17.64 0.82 -70.80
N SER A 265 18.44 -0.18 -70.46
CA SER A 265 18.38 -1.50 -71.07
C SER A 265 19.02 -2.53 -70.14
N LEU A 266 18.26 -3.55 -69.75
CA LEU A 266 18.79 -4.69 -69.00
C LEU A 266 18.41 -6.00 -69.69
N ARG A 267 19.34 -6.97 -69.69
CA ARG A 267 19.03 -8.38 -69.95
C ARG A 267 18.42 -8.98 -68.68
N ASP A 268 17.53 -9.96 -68.81
CA ASP A 268 16.81 -10.59 -67.67
C ASP A 268 17.74 -11.05 -66.52
N GLU A 269 18.94 -11.52 -66.85
CA GLU A 269 19.95 -11.99 -65.88
C GLU A 269 20.42 -10.88 -64.91
N ALA A 270 20.56 -9.65 -65.40
CA ALA A 270 21.01 -8.50 -64.63
C ALA A 270 19.94 -7.99 -63.66
N ALA A 271 18.65 -8.11 -64.03
CA ALA A 271 17.54 -7.74 -63.16
C ALA A 271 17.45 -8.70 -61.97
N ALA A 272 17.61 -10.00 -62.23
CA ALA A 272 17.66 -11.02 -61.19
C ALA A 272 18.86 -10.81 -60.24
N GLU A 273 20.00 -10.32 -60.73
CA GLU A 273 21.15 -10.00 -59.89
C GLU A 273 20.87 -8.85 -58.92
N CYS A 274 20.21 -7.78 -59.37
CA CYS A 274 19.86 -6.64 -58.53
C CYS A 274 19.00 -7.06 -57.33
N ILE A 275 17.97 -7.88 -57.58
CA ILE A 275 17.09 -8.39 -56.53
C ILE A 275 17.86 -9.29 -55.56
N ARG A 276 18.72 -10.19 -56.05
CA ARG A 276 19.57 -11.05 -55.18
C ARG A 276 20.51 -10.24 -54.28
N ARG A 277 20.95 -9.06 -54.73
CA ARG A 277 21.82 -8.17 -53.96
C ARG A 277 21.06 -7.24 -53.01
N GLY A 278 19.73 -7.29 -53.00
CA GLY A 278 18.90 -6.57 -52.04
C GLY A 278 18.17 -5.34 -52.58
N ALA A 279 18.11 -5.15 -53.90
CA ALA A 279 17.23 -4.13 -54.49
C ALA A 279 15.77 -4.38 -54.07
N ALA A 280 15.07 -3.30 -53.75
CA ALA A 280 13.66 -3.33 -53.40
C ALA A 280 12.78 -3.64 -54.62
N ASP A 281 13.11 -3.06 -55.77
CA ASP A 281 12.45 -3.30 -57.06
C ASP A 281 13.41 -2.90 -58.21
N TYR A 282 13.03 -3.16 -59.45
CA TYR A 282 13.73 -2.69 -60.64
C TYR A 282 12.75 -2.14 -61.70
N LEU A 283 13.17 -1.12 -62.44
CA LEU A 283 12.36 -0.44 -63.46
C LEU A 283 13.19 -0.12 -64.70
N LEU A 284 12.56 -0.24 -65.87
CA LEU A 284 13.14 0.22 -67.14
C LEU A 284 12.80 1.70 -67.36
N LYS A 285 13.74 2.49 -67.92
CA LYS A 285 13.57 3.92 -68.20
C LYS A 285 12.41 4.19 -69.18
N ASP A 286 12.04 3.22 -70.02
CA ASP A 286 10.88 3.28 -70.93
C ASP A 286 9.52 3.02 -70.25
N ARG A 287 9.52 2.60 -68.98
CA ARG A 287 8.32 2.21 -68.20
C ARG A 287 8.24 2.92 -66.84
N LEU A 288 8.76 4.14 -66.75
CA LEU A 288 8.79 4.92 -65.51
C LEU A 288 7.41 5.32 -64.98
N ALA A 289 6.36 5.21 -65.78
CA ALA A 289 4.97 5.35 -65.30
C ALA A 289 4.61 4.42 -64.13
N ARG A 290 5.36 3.32 -63.92
CA ARG A 290 5.20 2.38 -62.79
C ARG A 290 6.04 2.73 -61.56
N LEU A 291 6.92 3.73 -61.65
CA LEU A 291 7.78 4.17 -60.55
C LEU A 291 7.00 4.53 -59.27
N PRO A 292 5.89 5.29 -59.33
CA PRO A 292 5.13 5.62 -58.13
C PRO A 292 4.62 4.39 -57.37
N GLU A 293 4.20 3.35 -58.11
CA GLU A 293 3.70 2.11 -57.54
C GLU A 293 4.84 1.27 -56.93
N ALA A 294 6.00 1.21 -57.60
CA ALA A 294 7.18 0.52 -57.08
C ALA A 294 7.71 1.19 -55.80
N VAL A 295 7.73 2.53 -55.77
CA VAL A 295 8.10 3.34 -54.59
C VAL A 295 7.13 3.06 -53.45
N ALA A 296 5.81 3.11 -53.71
CA ALA A 296 4.80 2.83 -52.70
C ALA A 296 4.97 1.44 -52.08
N ARG A 297 5.11 0.39 -52.91
CA ARG A 297 5.35 -0.98 -52.44
C ARG A 297 6.64 -1.11 -51.62
N ALA A 298 7.72 -0.46 -52.04
CA ALA A 298 9.00 -0.51 -51.35
C ALA A 298 8.93 0.15 -49.97
N LEU A 299 8.27 1.31 -49.87
CA LEU A 299 8.07 2.03 -48.62
C LEU A 299 7.11 1.29 -47.68
N GLU A 300 6.03 0.70 -48.19
CA GLU A 300 5.09 -0.12 -47.41
C GLU A 300 5.81 -1.32 -46.79
N LYS A 301 6.61 -2.04 -47.59
CA LYS A 301 7.38 -3.19 -47.12
C LYS A 301 8.40 -2.82 -46.05
N LYS A 302 9.07 -1.67 -46.18
CA LYS A 302 9.95 -1.12 -45.13
C LYS A 302 9.15 -0.82 -43.86
N GLY A 303 8.03 -0.10 -43.99
CA GLY A 303 7.19 0.27 -42.86
C GLY A 303 6.72 -0.94 -42.05
N LEU A 304 6.31 -2.01 -42.74
CA LEU A 304 5.89 -3.26 -42.10
C LEU A 304 7.03 -3.93 -41.32
N ARG A 305 8.25 -3.94 -41.87
CA ARG A 305 9.44 -4.49 -41.18
C ARG A 305 9.77 -3.66 -39.93
N GLU A 306 9.80 -2.34 -40.06
CA GLU A 306 10.06 -1.44 -38.93
C GLU A 306 9.02 -1.59 -37.82
N GLU A 307 7.75 -1.78 -38.18
CA GLU A 307 6.66 -2.02 -37.23
C GLU A 307 6.82 -3.36 -36.51
N GLN A 308 7.11 -4.44 -37.25
CA GLN A 308 7.38 -5.75 -36.67
C GLN A 308 8.56 -5.71 -35.70
N GLU A 309 9.65 -5.06 -36.09
CA GLU A 309 10.81 -4.92 -35.20
C GLU A 309 10.51 -4.07 -33.97
N ARG A 310 9.76 -2.97 -34.13
CA ARG A 310 9.32 -2.13 -33.00
C ARG A 310 8.43 -2.91 -32.04
N ALA A 311 7.46 -3.68 -32.56
CA ALA A 311 6.60 -4.53 -31.76
C ALA A 311 7.41 -5.61 -31.02
N ALA A 312 8.35 -6.28 -31.71
CA ALA A 312 9.22 -7.28 -31.10
C ALA A 312 10.17 -6.68 -30.05
N ARG A 313 10.70 -5.47 -30.26
CA ARG A 313 11.49 -4.74 -29.26
C ARG A 313 10.63 -4.40 -28.04
N ALA A 314 9.46 -3.80 -28.24
CA ALA A 314 8.54 -3.45 -27.16
C ALA A 314 8.10 -4.67 -26.33
N LEU A 315 7.84 -5.81 -26.99
CA LEU A 315 7.52 -7.05 -26.30
C LEU A 315 8.68 -7.52 -25.41
N ARG A 316 9.89 -7.59 -25.96
CA ARG A 316 11.10 -7.99 -25.21
C ARG A 316 11.38 -7.07 -24.03
N ASP A 317 11.22 -5.76 -24.20
CA ASP A 317 11.44 -4.80 -23.13
C ASP A 317 10.38 -4.91 -22.04
N SER A 318 9.12 -5.17 -22.41
CA SER A 318 8.03 -5.45 -21.47
C SER A 318 8.28 -6.73 -20.67
N GLU A 319 8.71 -7.81 -21.31
CA GLU A 319 9.09 -9.07 -20.65
C GLU A 319 10.24 -8.87 -19.66
N ARG A 320 11.32 -8.20 -20.09
CA ARG A 320 12.46 -7.87 -19.22
C ARG A 320 12.07 -7.03 -18.02
N LEU A 321 11.20 -6.04 -18.21
CA LEU A 321 10.73 -5.20 -17.11
C LEU A 321 9.92 -6.02 -16.10
N LYS A 322 9.00 -6.88 -16.57
CA LYS A 322 8.23 -7.77 -15.71
C LYS A 322 9.14 -8.68 -14.88
N ASP A 323 10.11 -9.32 -15.52
CA ASP A 323 11.08 -10.19 -14.85
C ASP A 323 11.91 -9.43 -13.79
N ALA A 324 12.34 -8.21 -14.11
CA ALA A 324 13.09 -7.37 -13.18
C ALA A 324 12.24 -6.98 -11.95
N ILE A 325 10.98 -6.61 -12.16
CA ILE A 325 10.05 -6.28 -11.07
C ILE A 325 9.87 -7.47 -10.14
N ILE A 326 9.58 -8.67 -10.68
CA ILE A 326 9.36 -9.87 -9.87
C ILE A 326 10.63 -10.26 -9.08
N LYS A 327 11.80 -10.19 -9.73
CA LYS A 327 13.09 -10.53 -9.09
C LYS A 327 13.50 -9.55 -7.99
N SER A 328 13.12 -8.29 -8.12
CA SER A 328 13.43 -7.23 -7.14
C SER A 328 12.40 -7.08 -6.01
N ALA A 329 11.27 -7.79 -6.08
CA ALA A 329 10.24 -7.71 -5.05
C ALA A 329 10.75 -8.23 -3.70
N LEU A 330 10.50 -7.45 -2.64
CA LEU A 330 10.89 -7.79 -1.26
C LEU A 330 9.95 -8.81 -0.62
N ASP A 331 8.67 -8.82 -1.03
CA ASP A 331 7.71 -9.82 -0.60
C ASP A 331 7.88 -11.09 -1.43
N CYS A 332 7.57 -12.24 -0.82
CA CYS A 332 7.55 -13.51 -1.52
C CYS A 332 6.41 -13.50 -2.54
N VAL A 333 6.73 -13.79 -3.80
CA VAL A 333 5.75 -13.94 -4.88
C VAL A 333 5.74 -15.41 -5.32
N ILE A 334 4.58 -16.03 -5.18
CA ILE A 334 4.36 -17.44 -5.50
C ILE A 334 3.11 -17.52 -6.36
N THR A 335 3.23 -18.01 -7.59
CA THR A 335 2.07 -18.21 -8.47
C THR A 335 1.83 -19.69 -8.69
N ILE A 336 0.57 -20.10 -8.61
CA ILE A 336 0.12 -21.45 -8.94
C ILE A 336 -0.86 -21.43 -10.12
N ASP A 337 -0.88 -22.51 -10.88
CA ASP A 337 -1.90 -22.76 -11.89
C ASP A 337 -3.21 -23.29 -11.29
N HIS A 338 -4.20 -23.53 -12.16
CA HIS A 338 -5.50 -24.11 -11.81
C HIS A 338 -5.43 -25.55 -11.27
N GLN A 339 -4.28 -26.23 -11.41
CA GLN A 339 -4.04 -27.56 -10.83
C GLN A 339 -3.32 -27.48 -9.47
N GLY A 340 -2.91 -26.28 -9.05
CA GLY A 340 -2.17 -26.06 -7.81
C GLY A 340 -0.66 -26.29 -7.92
N HIS A 341 -0.11 -26.38 -9.13
CA HIS A 341 1.33 -26.46 -9.36
C HIS A 341 1.97 -25.08 -9.38
N ILE A 342 3.16 -24.97 -8.81
CA ILE A 342 3.90 -23.71 -8.73
C ILE A 342 4.47 -23.37 -10.12
N VAL A 343 4.06 -22.23 -10.68
CA VAL A 343 4.54 -21.72 -11.97
C VAL A 343 5.49 -20.53 -11.83
N GLU A 344 5.48 -19.86 -10.69
CA GLU A 344 6.36 -18.73 -10.39
C GLU A 344 6.82 -18.77 -8.93
N PHE A 345 8.11 -18.51 -8.72
CA PHE A 345 8.73 -18.48 -7.39
C PHE A 345 9.90 -17.51 -7.42
N ASN A 346 9.73 -16.32 -6.81
CA ASN A 346 10.72 -15.25 -6.89
C ASN A 346 11.88 -15.44 -5.88
N PRO A 347 13.00 -14.69 -6.03
CA PRO A 347 14.16 -14.81 -5.13
C PRO A 347 13.87 -14.56 -3.64
N ALA A 348 12.90 -13.70 -3.33
CA ALA A 348 12.44 -13.51 -1.96
C ALA A 348 11.81 -14.80 -1.40
N ALA A 349 10.96 -15.47 -2.19
CA ALA A 349 10.39 -16.75 -1.82
C ALA A 349 11.46 -17.84 -1.67
N GLU A 350 12.48 -17.88 -2.53
CA GLU A 350 13.63 -18.79 -2.37
C GLU A 350 14.33 -18.59 -1.04
N SER A 351 14.61 -17.33 -0.68
CA SER A 351 15.29 -16.97 0.55
C SER A 351 14.46 -17.29 1.80
N THR A 352 13.14 -17.04 1.76
CA THR A 352 12.25 -17.23 2.92
C THR A 352 11.86 -18.69 3.14
N PHE A 353 11.56 -19.44 2.07
CA PHE A 353 11.11 -20.83 2.16
C PHE A 353 12.25 -21.85 2.05
N GLY A 354 13.43 -21.44 1.59
CA GLY A 354 14.60 -22.32 1.49
C GLY A 354 14.58 -23.29 0.31
N PHE A 355 13.66 -23.11 -0.65
CA PHE A 355 13.64 -23.88 -1.89
C PHE A 355 14.27 -23.08 -3.02
N LYS A 356 15.06 -23.74 -3.88
CA LYS A 356 15.43 -23.14 -5.16
C LYS A 356 14.24 -23.19 -6.12
N ARG A 357 14.10 -22.15 -6.92
CA ARG A 357 13.08 -22.01 -7.97
C ARG A 357 13.10 -23.23 -8.89
N GLU A 358 14.27 -23.59 -9.40
CA GLU A 358 14.44 -24.73 -10.32
C GLU A 358 13.93 -26.05 -9.73
N ASP A 359 14.03 -26.20 -8.40
CA ASP A 359 13.61 -27.41 -7.70
C ASP A 359 12.12 -27.39 -7.34
N ILE A 360 11.45 -26.24 -7.30
CA ILE A 360 10.06 -26.13 -6.82
C ILE A 360 9.04 -25.91 -7.94
N LEU A 361 9.47 -25.36 -9.08
CA LEU A 361 8.60 -25.18 -10.24
C LEU A 361 7.98 -26.51 -10.69
N GLY A 362 6.69 -26.45 -11.06
CA GLY A 362 5.88 -27.60 -11.46
C GLY A 362 5.44 -28.52 -10.32
N LYS A 363 5.91 -28.30 -9.07
CA LYS A 363 5.52 -29.14 -7.93
C LYS A 363 4.21 -28.67 -7.29
N PRO A 364 3.43 -29.57 -6.66
CA PRO A 364 2.22 -29.20 -5.94
C PRO A 364 2.54 -28.28 -4.75
N MET A 365 1.95 -27.09 -4.73
CA MET A 365 2.21 -26.08 -3.70
C MET A 365 1.82 -26.57 -2.29
N ALA A 366 0.71 -27.30 -2.18
CA ALA A 366 0.18 -27.79 -0.91
C ALA A 366 1.15 -28.76 -0.18
N GLU A 367 1.94 -29.52 -0.91
CA GLU A 367 2.88 -30.48 -0.32
C GLU A 367 4.17 -29.83 0.16
N ARG A 368 4.55 -28.69 -0.43
CA ARG A 368 5.85 -28.06 -0.20
C ARG A 368 5.80 -26.92 0.81
N ILE A 369 4.73 -26.13 0.79
CA ILE A 369 4.66 -24.86 1.53
C ILE A 369 3.62 -24.90 2.65
N ILE A 370 2.63 -25.80 2.57
CA ILE A 370 1.53 -25.87 3.54
C ILE A 370 1.83 -26.93 4.60
N PRO A 371 1.69 -26.60 5.90
CA PRO A 371 1.82 -27.55 6.99
C PRO A 371 0.87 -28.74 6.82
N PRO A 372 1.30 -29.99 7.12
CA PRO A 372 0.49 -31.19 6.91
C PRO A 372 -0.93 -31.09 7.48
N ARG A 373 -1.09 -30.53 8.69
CA ARG A 373 -2.38 -30.34 9.38
C ARG A 373 -3.35 -29.39 8.66
N LEU A 374 -2.86 -28.54 7.75
CA LEU A 374 -3.66 -27.55 7.03
C LEU A 374 -3.93 -27.95 5.56
N ARG A 375 -3.30 -29.01 5.04
CA ARG A 375 -3.37 -29.38 3.62
C ARG A 375 -4.78 -29.72 3.16
N GLU A 376 -5.52 -30.53 3.90
CA GLU A 376 -6.89 -30.89 3.51
C GLU A 376 -7.81 -29.67 3.45
N GLY A 377 -7.71 -28.79 4.44
CA GLY A 377 -8.48 -27.54 4.47
C GLY A 377 -8.16 -26.65 3.28
N HIS A 378 -6.87 -26.53 2.94
CA HIS A 378 -6.42 -25.80 1.75
C HIS A 378 -6.95 -26.42 0.45
N LEU A 379 -6.83 -27.73 0.26
CA LEU A 379 -7.29 -28.42 -0.96
C LEU A 379 -8.80 -28.24 -1.17
N ARG A 380 -9.60 -28.36 -0.10
CA ARG A 380 -11.04 -28.08 -0.16
C ARG A 380 -11.33 -26.63 -0.51
N GLY A 381 -10.61 -25.68 0.10
CA GLY A 381 -10.76 -24.26 -0.18
C GLY A 381 -10.37 -23.89 -1.63
N PHE A 382 -9.31 -24.50 -2.16
CA PHE A 382 -8.85 -24.31 -3.52
C PHE A 382 -9.83 -24.89 -4.54
N ALA A 383 -10.36 -26.09 -4.29
CA ALA A 383 -11.40 -26.69 -5.13
C ALA A 383 -12.69 -25.85 -5.16
N HIS A 384 -13.08 -25.28 -4.00
CA HIS A 384 -14.21 -24.36 -3.94
C HIS A 384 -13.97 -23.09 -4.76
N LEU A 385 -12.79 -22.49 -4.62
CA LEU A 385 -12.38 -21.30 -5.37
C LEU A 385 -12.44 -21.52 -6.89
N LEU A 386 -11.98 -22.68 -7.38
CA LEU A 386 -12.08 -23.03 -8.80
C LEU A 386 -13.53 -23.20 -9.27
N ALA A 387 -14.41 -23.73 -8.42
CA ALA A 387 -15.80 -24.00 -8.77
C ALA A 387 -16.70 -22.76 -8.72
N THR A 388 -16.49 -21.86 -7.77
CA THR A 388 -17.39 -20.72 -7.52
C THR A 388 -16.81 -19.37 -7.94
N GLY A 389 -15.49 -19.30 -8.16
CA GLY A 389 -14.77 -18.03 -8.33
C GLY A 389 -14.67 -17.19 -7.05
N GLU A 390 -15.24 -17.68 -5.96
CA GLU A 390 -15.24 -17.04 -4.64
C GLU A 390 -14.44 -17.91 -3.65
N GLY A 391 -13.60 -17.26 -2.86
CA GLY A 391 -12.82 -17.96 -1.84
C GLY A 391 -12.58 -17.05 -0.64
N PRO A 392 -12.51 -17.60 0.58
CA PRO A 392 -12.29 -16.81 1.80
C PRO A 392 -10.94 -16.08 1.82
N ILE A 393 -10.04 -16.45 0.91
CA ILE A 393 -8.65 -15.98 0.81
C ILE A 393 -8.47 -14.88 -0.25
N LEU A 394 -9.41 -14.74 -1.21
CA LEU A 394 -9.27 -13.77 -2.30
C LEU A 394 -9.40 -12.33 -1.79
N GLY A 395 -8.41 -11.49 -2.11
CA GLY A 395 -8.42 -10.06 -1.81
C GLY A 395 -8.42 -9.71 -0.31
N ARG A 396 -8.17 -10.69 0.57
CA ARG A 396 -8.07 -10.50 2.02
C ARG A 396 -6.65 -10.80 2.49
N ARG A 397 -6.23 -10.06 3.52
CA ARG A 397 -4.97 -10.28 4.21
C ARG A 397 -5.20 -11.29 5.33
N LEU A 398 -4.48 -12.40 5.29
CA LEU A 398 -4.61 -13.49 6.25
C LEU A 398 -3.25 -13.79 6.92
N GLU A 399 -3.28 -14.16 8.19
CA GLU A 399 -2.13 -14.70 8.90
C GLU A 399 -2.30 -16.21 9.04
N LEU A 400 -1.40 -16.99 8.45
CA LEU A 400 -1.45 -18.46 8.41
C LEU A 400 -0.06 -19.03 8.70
N ALA A 401 0.01 -20.34 8.94
CA ALA A 401 1.29 -21.03 9.08
C ALA A 401 1.73 -21.60 7.73
N ALA A 402 3.03 -21.49 7.44
CA ALA A 402 3.69 -22.13 6.31
C ALA A 402 4.88 -22.97 6.79
N ILE A 403 5.38 -23.87 5.94
CA ILE A 403 6.58 -24.66 6.20
C ILE A 403 7.72 -24.26 5.25
N ARG A 404 8.95 -24.24 5.76
CA ARG A 404 10.17 -24.13 4.94
C ARG A 404 10.64 -25.51 4.47
N ALA A 405 11.65 -25.52 3.61
CA ALA A 405 12.28 -26.74 3.08
C ALA A 405 12.87 -27.66 4.17
N ASP A 406 13.29 -27.10 5.30
CA ASP A 406 13.79 -27.83 6.48
C ASP A 406 12.66 -28.39 7.37
N GLY A 407 11.40 -28.10 7.04
CA GLY A 407 10.22 -28.51 7.81
C GLY A 407 9.81 -27.55 8.93
N THR A 408 10.52 -26.43 9.14
CA THR A 408 10.17 -25.45 10.16
C THR A 408 8.85 -24.76 9.82
N GLU A 409 7.88 -24.82 10.75
CA GLU A 409 6.65 -24.01 10.66
C GLU A 409 6.93 -22.56 11.06
N PHE A 410 6.43 -21.60 10.27
CA PHE A 410 6.54 -20.18 10.56
C PHE A 410 5.28 -19.41 10.16
N PRO A 411 4.96 -18.31 10.85
CA PRO A 411 3.81 -17.50 10.52
C PRO A 411 4.07 -16.65 9.28
N VAL A 412 3.18 -16.78 8.29
CA VAL A 412 3.16 -15.98 7.09
C VAL A 412 1.91 -15.12 7.05
N GLU A 413 2.08 -13.89 6.62
CA GLU A 413 0.99 -13.03 6.23
C GLU A 413 0.86 -13.06 4.71
N LEU A 414 -0.33 -13.40 4.20
CA LEU A 414 -0.53 -13.56 2.77
C LEU A 414 -1.78 -12.89 2.22
N THR A 415 -1.69 -12.47 0.96
CA THR A 415 -2.81 -11.99 0.14
C THR A 415 -2.77 -12.71 -1.20
N VAL A 416 -3.93 -13.18 -1.68
CA VAL A 416 -4.04 -13.89 -2.96
C VAL A 416 -4.87 -13.08 -3.95
N SER A 417 -4.35 -12.99 -5.17
CA SER A 417 -5.04 -12.44 -6.34
C SER A 417 -5.17 -13.50 -7.43
N ALA A 418 -6.33 -13.56 -8.08
CA ALA A 418 -6.55 -14.36 -9.28
C ALA A 418 -6.36 -13.51 -10.54
N THR A 419 -5.70 -14.06 -11.54
CA THR A 419 -5.43 -13.46 -12.86
C THR A 419 -5.58 -14.53 -13.95
N GLY A 420 -5.61 -14.15 -15.22
CA GLY A 420 -5.79 -15.10 -16.33
C GLY A 420 -7.23 -15.22 -16.82
N SER A 421 -7.46 -16.14 -17.74
CA SER A 421 -8.81 -16.40 -18.30
C SER A 421 -9.62 -17.30 -17.38
N SER A 422 -10.95 -17.36 -17.59
CA SER A 422 -11.84 -18.26 -16.85
C SER A 422 -11.47 -19.74 -17.01
N GLU A 423 -10.83 -20.12 -18.11
CA GLU A 423 -10.43 -21.51 -18.39
C GLU A 423 -9.08 -21.88 -17.78
N THR A 424 -8.18 -20.91 -17.61
CA THR A 424 -6.82 -21.14 -17.07
C THR A 424 -6.45 -20.07 -16.04
N PRO A 425 -7.15 -20.02 -14.89
CA PRO A 425 -6.84 -19.05 -13.86
C PRO A 425 -5.46 -19.33 -13.25
N LEU A 426 -4.72 -18.25 -13.02
CA LEU A 426 -3.48 -18.21 -12.25
C LEU A 426 -3.73 -17.51 -10.93
N PHE A 427 -3.26 -18.12 -9.84
CA PHE A 427 -3.39 -17.56 -8.50
C PHE A 427 -2.03 -17.14 -7.99
N THR A 428 -1.85 -15.83 -7.77
CA THR A 428 -0.61 -15.26 -7.25
C THR A 428 -0.79 -14.90 -5.79
N ALA A 429 0.04 -15.47 -4.93
CA ALA A 429 0.13 -15.17 -3.52
C ALA A 429 1.33 -14.26 -3.24
N TYR A 430 1.08 -13.18 -2.51
CA TYR A 430 2.09 -12.32 -1.91
C TYR A 430 2.19 -12.70 -0.45
N ALA A 431 3.36 -13.20 -0.02
CA ALA A 431 3.59 -13.66 1.34
C ALA A 431 4.73 -12.89 2.02
N ARG A 432 4.55 -12.62 3.31
CA ARG A 432 5.54 -11.97 4.17
C ARG A 432 5.75 -12.79 5.43
N ASP A 433 7.00 -13.08 5.74
CA ASP A 433 7.36 -13.68 7.04
C ASP A 433 7.11 -12.65 8.15
N ILE A 434 6.28 -13.03 9.12
CA ILE A 434 5.93 -12.18 10.28
C ILE A 434 6.47 -12.76 11.60
N SER A 435 7.45 -13.67 11.52
CA SER A 435 8.07 -14.30 12.70
C SER A 435 8.64 -13.27 13.67
N GLU A 436 9.44 -12.33 13.18
CA GLU A 436 10.04 -11.28 14.01
C GLU A 436 8.97 -10.40 14.67
N ARG A 437 7.93 -10.04 13.92
CA ARG A 437 6.79 -9.27 14.43
C ARG A 437 6.09 -10.01 15.56
N LYS A 438 5.77 -11.30 15.36
CA LYS A 438 5.12 -12.14 16.37
C LYS A 438 5.98 -12.33 17.61
N LEU A 439 7.29 -12.53 17.45
CA LEU A 439 8.22 -12.62 18.58
C LEU A 439 8.30 -11.31 19.38
N ALA A 440 8.31 -10.16 18.69
CA ALA A 440 8.29 -8.86 19.35
C ALA A 440 6.97 -8.60 20.08
N GLU A 441 5.83 -8.92 19.45
CA GLU A 441 4.50 -8.81 20.06
C GLU A 441 4.41 -9.68 21.33
N GLU A 442 4.89 -10.91 21.29
CA GLU A 442 4.88 -11.81 22.45
C GLU A 442 5.83 -11.33 23.55
N LYS A 443 7.01 -10.80 23.19
CA LYS A 443 7.93 -10.20 24.17
C LYS A 443 7.30 -9.00 24.87
N ILE A 444 6.63 -8.12 24.13
CA ILE A 444 5.90 -6.98 24.70
C ILE A 444 4.77 -7.46 25.61
N ARG A 445 3.99 -8.45 25.17
CA ARG A 445 2.91 -9.05 25.97
C ARG A 445 3.45 -9.62 27.29
N ARG A 446 4.55 -10.36 27.24
CA ARG A 446 5.23 -10.90 28.43
C ARG A 446 5.72 -9.80 29.37
N LEU A 447 6.37 -8.76 28.85
CA LEU A 447 6.85 -7.64 29.66
C LEU A 447 5.70 -6.88 30.33
N ASN A 448 4.60 -6.63 29.60
CA ASN A 448 3.41 -5.98 30.16
C ASN A 448 2.78 -6.81 31.28
N ARG A 449 2.70 -8.14 31.13
CA ARG A 449 2.23 -9.05 32.19
C ARG A 449 3.08 -8.92 33.46
N VAL A 450 4.41 -8.99 33.32
CA VAL A 450 5.34 -8.86 34.45
C VAL A 450 5.23 -7.48 35.10
N HIS A 451 5.16 -6.42 34.30
CA HIS A 451 5.02 -5.04 34.79
C HIS A 451 3.71 -4.82 35.56
N ALA A 452 2.59 -5.39 35.08
CA ALA A 452 1.31 -5.32 35.76
C ALA A 452 1.37 -5.99 37.15
N VAL A 453 1.97 -7.18 37.24
CA VAL A 453 2.16 -7.89 38.52
C VAL A 453 3.01 -7.07 39.49
N LEU A 454 4.17 -6.57 39.04
CA LEU A 454 5.05 -5.74 39.88
C LEU A 454 4.33 -4.50 40.39
N SER A 455 3.61 -3.80 39.50
CA SER A 455 2.86 -2.59 39.86
C SER A 455 1.74 -2.90 40.87
N GLY A 456 1.00 -4.00 40.66
CA GLY A 456 -0.06 -4.44 41.56
C GLY A 456 0.47 -4.81 42.95
N ILE A 457 1.56 -5.58 43.01
CA ILE A 457 2.18 -5.97 44.28
C ILE A 457 2.75 -4.74 45.00
N ASN A 458 3.43 -3.84 44.28
CA ASN A 458 3.96 -2.60 44.87
C ASN A 458 2.85 -1.74 45.48
N ALA A 459 1.70 -1.62 44.82
CA ALA A 459 0.53 -0.92 45.37
C ALA A 459 -0.05 -1.63 46.59
N LEU A 460 -0.04 -2.97 46.61
CA LEU A 460 -0.51 -3.78 47.74
C LEU A 460 0.40 -3.63 48.97
N ILE A 461 1.73 -3.63 48.78
CA ILE A 461 2.73 -3.42 49.85
C ILE A 461 2.47 -2.11 50.59
N VAL A 462 2.15 -1.04 49.85
CA VAL A 462 1.92 0.29 50.45
C VAL A 462 0.61 0.37 51.23
N ARG A 463 -0.41 -0.40 50.83
CA ARG A 463 -1.78 -0.30 51.38
C ARG A 463 -2.08 -1.28 52.50
N THR A 464 -1.38 -2.41 52.53
CA THR A 464 -1.65 -3.50 53.47
C THR A 464 -0.61 -3.55 54.58
N ARG A 465 -1.06 -3.61 55.84
CA ARG A 465 -0.19 -3.75 57.02
C ARG A 465 -0.13 -5.17 57.57
N ASP A 466 -0.99 -6.07 57.10
CA ASP A 466 -1.01 -7.48 57.49
C ASP A 466 -0.23 -8.35 56.51
N ARG A 467 0.66 -9.18 57.05
CA ARG A 467 1.55 -10.05 56.27
C ARG A 467 0.77 -11.11 55.48
N ARG A 468 -0.29 -11.70 56.06
CA ARG A 468 -1.09 -12.73 55.36
C ARG A 468 -1.81 -12.13 54.15
N ASN A 469 -2.51 -11.02 54.36
CA ASN A 469 -3.20 -10.30 53.28
C ASN A 469 -2.25 -9.84 52.16
N LEU A 470 -1.01 -9.45 52.49
CA LEU A 470 0.00 -9.12 51.50
C LEU A 470 0.38 -10.34 50.64
N PHE A 471 0.65 -11.48 51.28
CA PHE A 471 1.06 -12.70 50.60
C PHE A 471 -0.05 -13.27 49.72
N ASP A 472 -1.28 -13.36 50.24
CA ASP A 472 -2.44 -13.84 49.49
C ASP A 472 -2.75 -12.91 48.31
N GLY A 473 -2.72 -11.60 48.53
CA GLY A 473 -2.95 -10.63 47.47
C GLY A 473 -1.85 -10.66 46.41
N ALA A 474 -0.59 -10.89 46.77
CA ALA A 474 0.51 -11.00 45.81
C ALA A 474 0.38 -12.25 44.93
N CYS A 475 0.08 -13.42 45.51
CA CYS A 475 -0.19 -14.65 44.76
C CYS A 475 -1.37 -14.47 43.82
N ARG A 476 -2.46 -13.85 44.30
CA ARG A 476 -3.64 -13.57 43.49
C ARG A 476 -3.33 -12.63 42.31
N ILE A 477 -2.61 -11.53 42.54
CA ILE A 477 -2.22 -10.59 41.48
C ILE A 477 -1.36 -11.28 40.41
N ALA A 478 -0.43 -12.14 40.80
CA ALA A 478 0.38 -12.91 39.86
C ALA A 478 -0.49 -13.80 38.95
N VAL A 479 -1.48 -14.49 39.49
CA VAL A 479 -2.36 -15.35 38.69
C VAL A 479 -3.34 -14.54 37.85
N GLU A 480 -4.11 -13.65 38.48
CA GLU A 480 -5.20 -12.92 37.82
C GLU A 480 -4.71 -11.88 36.81
N GLN A 481 -3.68 -11.11 37.16
CA GLN A 481 -3.17 -10.02 36.30
C GLN A 481 -1.97 -10.49 35.48
N GLY A 482 -1.13 -11.34 36.07
CA GLY A 482 0.05 -11.89 35.42
C GLY A 482 -0.25 -13.08 34.53
N GLY A 483 -1.43 -13.70 34.61
CA GLY A 483 -1.79 -14.88 33.81
C GLY A 483 -0.86 -16.08 34.02
N PHE A 484 -0.24 -16.18 35.21
CA PHE A 484 0.55 -17.35 35.59
C PHE A 484 -0.39 -18.48 36.01
N GLY A 485 -0.11 -19.72 35.61
CA GLY A 485 -0.97 -20.88 35.94
C GLY A 485 -1.12 -21.12 37.44
N THR A 486 -0.05 -20.89 38.20
CA THR A 486 0.01 -21.02 39.67
C THR A 486 1.06 -20.06 40.23
N ALA A 487 0.81 -19.51 41.42
CA ALA A 487 1.76 -18.72 42.19
C ALA A 487 1.66 -19.07 43.68
N TRP A 488 2.80 -19.17 44.38
CA TRP A 488 2.82 -19.45 45.82
C TRP A 488 4.01 -18.75 46.49
N ILE A 489 3.88 -18.51 47.81
CA ILE A 489 4.93 -17.94 48.66
C ILE A 489 5.23 -18.95 49.77
N GLY A 490 6.52 -19.26 49.94
CA GLY A 490 7.02 -20.12 51.01
C GLY A 490 7.89 -19.36 52.00
N MET A 491 7.76 -19.70 53.29
CA MET A 491 8.64 -19.23 54.35
C MET A 491 9.66 -20.30 54.69
N LEU A 492 10.94 -19.94 54.62
CA LEU A 492 12.05 -20.79 55.03
C LEU A 492 12.31 -20.64 56.53
N ASP A 493 12.25 -21.76 57.25
CA ASP A 493 12.85 -21.87 58.57
C ASP A 493 14.36 -22.10 58.41
N ARG A 494 15.18 -21.19 58.96
CA ARG A 494 16.63 -21.21 58.78
C ARG A 494 17.34 -22.27 59.62
N ASP A 495 16.72 -22.71 60.70
CA ASP A 495 17.34 -23.70 61.61
C ASP A 495 17.10 -25.12 61.08
N SER A 496 15.88 -25.40 60.62
CA SER A 496 15.53 -26.69 60.01
C SER A 496 15.86 -26.77 58.51
N MET A 497 16.00 -25.62 57.85
CA MET A 497 16.07 -25.47 56.38
C MET A 497 14.82 -25.95 55.65
N GLU A 498 13.66 -25.97 56.33
CA GLU A 498 12.37 -26.38 55.77
C GLU A 498 11.59 -25.20 55.21
N VAL A 499 11.00 -25.36 54.02
CA VAL A 499 10.14 -24.36 53.39
C VAL A 499 8.67 -24.72 53.65
N THR A 500 7.94 -23.79 54.25
CA THR A 500 6.50 -23.92 54.52
C THR A 500 5.70 -22.99 53.61
N PRO A 501 4.77 -23.51 52.78
CA PRO A 501 3.92 -22.66 51.96
C PRO A 501 2.98 -21.84 52.87
N VAL A 502 2.93 -20.52 52.66
CA VAL A 502 2.12 -19.58 53.47
C VAL A 502 1.05 -18.82 52.70
N ALA A 503 1.09 -18.84 51.37
CA ALA A 503 0.06 -18.28 50.50
C ALA A 503 0.16 -18.91 49.10
N TRP A 504 -0.95 -18.99 48.36
CA TRP A 504 -0.98 -19.54 47.01
C TRP A 504 -2.21 -19.07 46.21
N SER A 505 -2.16 -19.23 44.89
CA SER A 505 -3.27 -18.96 43.95
C SER A 505 -3.03 -19.75 42.65
N GLY A 506 -4.11 -20.08 41.90
CA GLY A 506 -4.04 -20.78 40.61
C GLY A 506 -4.31 -22.29 40.67
N PHE A 507 -4.16 -22.98 39.53
CA PHE A 507 -4.53 -24.40 39.38
C PHE A 507 -3.57 -25.30 40.18
N GLY A 508 -4.07 -26.36 40.83
CA GLY A 508 -3.27 -27.26 41.67
C GLY A 508 -2.92 -26.72 43.07
N ALA A 509 -3.53 -25.61 43.49
CA ALA A 509 -3.41 -25.03 44.83
C ALA A 509 -3.63 -26.05 45.97
N GLU A 510 -4.53 -27.01 45.78
CA GLU A 510 -4.81 -28.09 46.74
C GLU A 510 -3.88 -29.31 46.57
N GLU A 511 -3.21 -29.47 45.41
CA GLU A 511 -2.20 -30.52 45.16
C GLU A 511 -0.80 -30.15 45.67
N ILE A 512 -0.48 -28.85 45.77
CA ILE A 512 0.73 -28.38 46.49
C ILE A 512 0.67 -28.78 47.98
N VAL A 513 -0.54 -28.91 48.54
CA VAL A 513 -0.77 -29.41 49.91
C VAL A 513 -0.53 -30.92 50.01
N ILE A 514 -0.59 -31.68 48.90
CA ILE A 514 -0.29 -33.12 48.87
C ILE A 514 1.22 -33.38 48.79
N VAL A 515 2.04 -32.39 48.38
CA VAL A 515 3.49 -32.34 48.69
C VAL A 515 3.71 -31.73 50.08
N GLY A 516 2.88 -32.11 51.06
CA GLY A 516 3.06 -31.82 52.47
C GLY A 516 4.22 -32.57 53.13
N SER A 517 5.33 -32.78 52.42
CA SER A 517 6.54 -33.38 52.98
C SER A 517 7.80 -32.66 52.50
N LYS A 518 8.09 -31.52 53.16
CA LYS A 518 9.41 -30.89 53.27
C LYS A 518 10.14 -30.62 51.96
N ALA A 519 9.84 -29.48 51.34
CA ALA A 519 10.84 -28.82 50.49
C ALA A 519 11.96 -28.31 51.40
N THR A 520 13.19 -28.79 51.17
CA THR A 520 14.38 -28.41 51.95
C THR A 520 15.29 -27.55 51.09
N ALA A 521 15.88 -26.51 51.66
CA ALA A 521 16.90 -25.70 50.99
C ALA A 521 18.33 -26.26 51.16
N ARG A 522 18.47 -27.51 51.64
CA ARG A 522 19.76 -28.21 51.76
C ARG A 522 20.23 -28.70 50.40
N SER A 523 21.49 -28.44 50.06
CA SER A 523 22.08 -28.76 48.74
C SER A 523 22.43 -30.24 48.54
N ASP A 524 22.36 -31.04 49.60
CA ASP A 524 22.74 -32.44 49.71
C ASP A 524 21.55 -33.42 49.53
N VAL A 525 20.35 -32.91 49.28
CA VAL A 525 19.17 -33.70 48.91
C VAL A 525 19.23 -33.95 47.39
N PRO A 526 19.19 -35.21 46.91
CA PRO A 526 19.17 -35.48 45.48
C PRO A 526 17.98 -34.76 44.84
N GLU A 527 18.21 -34.06 43.73
CA GLU A 527 17.18 -33.35 42.97
C GLU A 527 15.97 -34.27 42.77
N THR A 528 14.90 -34.01 43.52
CA THR A 528 13.63 -34.68 43.28
C THR A 528 13.19 -34.30 41.87
N THR A 529 12.92 -35.32 41.06
CA THR A 529 12.48 -35.28 39.65
C THR A 529 11.89 -33.93 39.25
N SER A 530 12.64 -33.21 38.41
CA SER A 530 12.11 -32.11 37.60
C SER A 530 10.77 -32.53 36.98
N ALA A 531 9.82 -31.59 36.92
CA ALA A 531 8.56 -31.75 36.21
C ALA A 531 8.75 -32.51 34.88
N PRO A 532 7.82 -33.40 34.49
CA PRO A 532 7.94 -34.15 33.25
C PRO A 532 8.18 -33.17 32.11
N SER A 533 9.13 -33.49 31.23
CA SER A 533 9.43 -32.62 30.10
C SER A 533 8.16 -32.47 29.23
N PRO A 534 8.04 -31.39 28.43
CA PRO A 534 6.87 -31.17 27.57
C PRO A 534 6.53 -32.34 26.61
N ALA A 535 7.48 -33.27 26.41
CA ALA A 535 7.29 -34.46 25.60
C ALA A 535 6.48 -35.58 26.28
N GLU A 536 6.35 -35.58 27.61
CA GLU A 536 5.58 -36.59 28.35
C GLU A 536 4.10 -36.19 28.52
N GLU A 537 3.81 -34.89 28.52
CA GLU A 537 2.46 -34.31 28.61
C GLU A 537 1.58 -34.70 27.40
N GLU A 538 2.16 -34.76 26.19
CA GLU A 538 1.47 -35.20 24.97
C GLU A 538 1.09 -36.69 24.97
N SER A 539 1.84 -37.52 25.72
CA SER A 539 1.60 -38.96 25.80
C SER A 539 0.47 -39.32 26.77
N GLU A 540 0.27 -38.49 27.79
CA GLU A 540 -0.71 -38.71 28.84
C GLU A 540 -2.09 -38.16 28.47
N ASP A 541 -2.13 -37.09 27.68
CA ASP A 541 -3.38 -36.55 27.11
C ASP A 541 -3.99 -37.51 26.07
N ARG A 542 -3.16 -38.20 25.27
CA ARG A 542 -3.63 -39.29 24.38
C ARG A 542 -4.19 -40.48 25.15
N ARG A 543 -3.62 -40.84 26.31
CA ARG A 543 -4.14 -41.94 27.15
C ARG A 543 -5.45 -41.56 27.86
N ARG A 544 -5.61 -40.30 28.27
CA ARG A 544 -6.83 -39.79 28.92
C ARG A 544 -7.99 -39.62 27.93
N SER A 545 -7.73 -39.23 26.69
CA SER A 545 -8.77 -39.14 25.65
C SER A 545 -9.32 -40.51 25.25
N SER A 546 -8.52 -41.58 25.27
CA SER A 546 -9.00 -42.96 25.07
C SER A 546 -9.81 -43.51 26.26
N ALA A 547 -9.51 -43.08 27.49
CA ALA A 547 -10.26 -43.50 28.69
C ALA A 547 -11.63 -42.80 28.81
N ALA A 548 -11.78 -41.58 28.27
CA ALA A 548 -13.05 -40.86 28.25
C ALA A 548 -14.06 -41.47 27.25
N ILE A 549 -13.60 -42.04 26.14
CA ILE A 549 -14.45 -42.71 25.14
C ILE A 549 -14.98 -44.06 25.66
N ALA A 550 -14.26 -44.74 26.55
CA ALA A 550 -14.68 -46.00 27.14
C ALA A 550 -15.72 -45.86 28.27
N ARG A 551 -15.96 -44.65 28.80
CA ARG A 551 -16.92 -44.40 29.89
C ARG A 551 -18.30 -43.92 29.41
N SER A 552 -18.50 -43.67 28.12
CA SER A 552 -19.83 -43.28 27.58
C SER A 552 -20.68 -44.46 27.11
N SER A 553 -20.22 -45.71 27.25
CA SER A 553 -20.89 -46.91 26.75
C SER A 553 -21.43 -47.86 27.84
N CYS A 554 -21.50 -47.42 29.10
CA CYS A 554 -22.17 -48.18 30.15
C CYS A 554 -23.00 -47.27 31.07
N CYS A 555 -24.28 -47.10 30.75
CA CYS A 555 -25.38 -47.18 31.71
C CYS A 555 -26.70 -47.40 30.93
N PRO A 556 -27.65 -48.19 31.48
CA PRO A 556 -28.83 -48.69 30.79
C PRO A 556 -29.92 -47.65 30.52
#